data_AF-A0A9P0HIS6-F1
#
_entry.id   AF-A0A9P0HIS6-F1
#
_cell.length_a   1.000
_cell.length_b   1.000
_cell.length_c   1.000
_cell.angle_alpha   90.00
_cell.angle_beta   90.00
_cell.angle_gamma   90.00
#
_symmetry.space_group_name_H-M   'P 1'
#
loop_
_entity.id
_entity.type
_entity.pdbx_description
1 polymer ?
#
loop_
_entity_poly.entity_id
_entity_poly.type
_entity_poly.pdbx_seq_one_letter_code
_entity_poly.pdbx_strand_id
1 'polypeptide(L)'
;MIPDVDVFISNYTIVDPDVYQLWVDGCTSEDAVENVHRHVIRYAENTLELVKSDVCDHYRTYNLLEKLLHNPPKLAEQLNFQIEPLTRQLLIEKYYEFDDIVIRELLGRKLSSRYRKDLDEVSEKTGITLKSCRRQFDNVKRIFKVVEDLQGSVIQNIKNLFLLSEDLAKRYGAVVFMACLRLETGKKKLQYLSFNDFYECALAVMHHWTYPTGSSDHDDMDLDREFLLDLREIRSLLEKEKEFKHLVCAKLKPELLDKAYQELEINFRSYARSIISIGCSLHRSREIKCLFLDLYEKCIEPWRQISWTPHDLTIFLSSFKNCALQLDCFREFDTRHAWERFMTVISTSLLRSKDLGLVSLDPMSMGNFSLGAAKGPITLRVDLSAAQLSGHSAFNLQSVKYDRETFKMEMRGLHKEIELTGGCATKGKLFRVPINSKGTLLFTLKNMEATHTVRFKPRKEKDLTFMDLDITFKINHVDMFKMDLYNPHSTRIAGAALNKLLNDNWKAILAAFTPSMEGVVQQRFTEAFSPLFKHLPYEEILPPY
;
A
#
# COMPACT_ATOMS: atom_id res chain seq x y z
N MET A 1 39.50 -9.42 51.24
CA MET A 1 38.11 -9.23 50.78
C MET A 1 38.13 -9.44 49.27
N ILE A 2 37.77 -10.64 48.83
CA ILE A 2 37.50 -10.90 47.41
C ILE A 2 36.12 -10.28 47.18
N PRO A 3 35.93 -9.39 46.18
CA PRO A 3 34.60 -8.90 45.88
C PRO A 3 33.75 -10.10 45.48
N ASP A 4 32.65 -10.33 46.21
CA ASP A 4 31.61 -11.28 45.80
C ASP A 4 31.21 -10.90 44.39
N VAL A 5 31.62 -11.74 43.43
CA VAL A 5 31.08 -11.68 42.08
C VAL A 5 29.70 -12.29 42.19
N ASP A 6 28.68 -11.45 42.31
CA ASP A 6 27.29 -11.85 42.12
C ASP A 6 27.12 -12.28 40.66
N VAL A 7 27.45 -13.55 40.37
CA VAL A 7 27.13 -14.20 39.11
C VAL A 7 25.64 -14.54 39.14
N PHE A 8 24.81 -13.63 38.66
CA PHE A 8 23.43 -13.96 38.30
C PHE A 8 23.45 -14.83 37.03
N ILE A 9 23.28 -16.14 37.20
CA ILE A 9 22.94 -17.03 36.09
C ILE A 9 21.43 -16.88 35.85
N SER A 10 21.03 -15.90 35.05
CA SER A 10 19.65 -15.78 34.58
C SER A 10 19.43 -16.68 33.36
N ASN A 11 18.38 -17.49 33.43
CA ASN A 11 17.92 -18.32 32.32
C ASN A 11 16.97 -17.50 31.43
N TYR A 12 17.53 -16.55 30.68
CA TYR A 12 16.71 -15.82 29.71
C TYR A 12 16.05 -16.79 28.73
N THR A 13 14.75 -16.61 28.52
CA THR A 13 14.04 -17.34 27.48
C THR A 13 14.57 -16.89 26.14
N ILE A 14 15.29 -17.78 25.46
CA ILE A 14 15.82 -17.52 24.12
C ILE A 14 14.65 -17.57 23.14
N VAL A 15 14.53 -16.51 22.34
CA VAL A 15 13.53 -16.40 21.29
C VAL A 15 14.28 -16.25 19.98
N ASP A 16 14.16 -17.21 19.09
CA ASP A 16 14.57 -17.06 17.70
C ASP A 16 13.51 -16.26 16.91
N PRO A 17 13.82 -15.05 16.40
CA PRO A 17 12.86 -14.22 15.68
C PRO A 17 12.33 -14.86 14.40
N ASP A 18 13.15 -15.66 13.70
CA ASP A 18 12.78 -16.29 12.43
C ASP A 18 11.82 -17.46 12.68
N VAL A 19 12.11 -18.28 13.71
CA VAL A 19 11.20 -19.36 14.14
C VAL A 19 9.90 -18.78 14.71
N TYR A 20 9.98 -17.66 15.43
CA TYR A 20 8.80 -16.96 15.93
C TYR A 20 7.91 -16.44 14.80
N GLN A 21 8.50 -15.85 13.76
CA GLN A 21 7.76 -15.40 12.57
C GLN A 21 7.02 -16.56 11.90
N LEU A 22 7.67 -17.71 11.71
CA LEU A 22 7.02 -18.91 11.15
C LEU A 22 5.83 -19.39 12.00
N TRP A 23 5.97 -19.34 13.33
CA TRP A 23 4.88 -19.67 14.24
C TRP A 23 3.72 -18.68 14.15
N VAL A 24 4.03 -17.38 14.05
CA VAL A 24 3.08 -16.28 13.86
C VAL A 24 2.33 -16.39 12.52
N ASP A 25 3.04 -16.75 11.46
CA ASP A 25 2.51 -17.00 10.11
C ASP A 25 1.67 -18.28 10.05
N GLY A 26 1.67 -19.06 11.13
CA GLY A 26 0.82 -20.22 11.32
C GLY A 26 1.37 -21.52 10.72
N CYS A 27 2.65 -21.57 10.37
CA CYS A 27 3.32 -22.79 9.91
C CYS A 27 3.33 -23.86 11.01
N THR A 28 3.25 -25.13 10.61
CA THR A 28 3.41 -26.25 11.55
C THR A 28 4.86 -26.37 12.03
N SER A 29 5.10 -27.08 13.13
CA SER A 29 6.45 -27.38 13.60
C SER A 29 7.26 -28.12 12.54
N GLU A 30 6.62 -29.03 11.80
CA GLU A 30 7.23 -29.81 10.73
C GLU A 30 7.64 -28.93 9.55
N ASP A 31 6.75 -28.04 9.10
CA ASP A 31 7.05 -27.09 8.02
C ASP A 31 8.19 -26.14 8.41
N ALA A 32 8.18 -25.67 9.67
CA ALA A 32 9.22 -24.80 10.21
C ALA A 32 10.57 -25.52 10.31
N VAL A 33 10.59 -26.78 10.74
CA VAL A 33 11.80 -27.61 10.77
C VAL A 33 12.37 -27.78 9.37
N GLU A 34 11.55 -28.10 8.37
CA GLU A 34 12.01 -28.21 6.99
C GLU A 34 12.62 -26.88 6.53
N ASN A 35 11.99 -25.78 6.93
CA ASN A 35 12.45 -24.46 6.56
C ASN A 35 13.77 -24.07 7.17
N VAL A 36 13.90 -24.18 8.49
CA VAL A 36 15.15 -23.89 9.18
C VAL A 36 16.25 -24.84 8.68
N HIS A 37 15.94 -26.13 8.49
CA HIS A 37 16.90 -27.12 8.02
C HIS A 37 17.43 -26.85 6.60
N ARG A 38 16.63 -26.28 5.68
CA ARG A 38 17.09 -25.91 4.34
C ARG A 38 18.21 -24.86 4.34
N HIS A 39 18.44 -24.23 5.48
CA HIS A 39 19.22 -23.00 5.58
C HIS A 39 20.31 -23.00 6.64
N VAL A 40 20.33 -24.04 7.48
CA VAL A 40 21.45 -24.35 8.37
C VAL A 40 22.60 -24.92 7.56
N ILE A 41 23.81 -24.43 7.84
CA ILE A 41 25.04 -24.93 7.19
C ILE A 41 25.33 -26.33 7.73
N ARG A 42 25.39 -27.31 6.83
CA ARG A 42 25.59 -28.73 7.16
C ARG A 42 27.05 -28.99 7.55
N TYR A 43 27.36 -28.85 8.82
CA TYR A 43 28.68 -29.19 9.37
C TYR A 43 28.74 -30.59 10.02
N ALA A 44 27.60 -31.23 10.32
CA ALA A 44 27.54 -32.50 11.05
C ALA A 44 26.46 -33.46 10.50
N GLU A 45 26.61 -34.77 10.74
CA GLU A 45 25.68 -35.81 10.27
C GLU A 45 24.29 -35.74 10.94
N ASN A 46 24.18 -35.09 12.11
CA ASN A 46 22.94 -35.00 12.91
C ASN A 46 22.24 -33.63 12.85
N THR A 47 22.55 -32.78 11.87
CA THR A 47 22.00 -31.42 11.79
C THR A 47 20.47 -31.37 11.74
N LEU A 48 19.80 -32.32 11.09
CA LEU A 48 18.34 -32.36 11.00
C LEU A 48 17.66 -32.62 12.35
N GLU A 49 18.16 -33.59 13.13
CA GLU A 49 17.58 -33.92 14.44
C GLU A 49 17.78 -32.77 15.45
N LEU A 50 18.92 -32.08 15.39
CA LEU A 50 19.17 -30.90 16.23
C LEU A 50 18.22 -29.75 15.89
N VAL A 51 18.04 -29.44 14.59
CA VAL A 51 17.07 -28.42 14.15
C VAL A 51 15.65 -28.81 14.54
N LYS A 52 15.30 -30.09 14.40
CA LYS A 52 13.99 -30.60 14.79
C LYS A 52 13.72 -30.40 16.28
N SER A 53 14.68 -30.77 17.13
CA SER A 53 14.58 -30.56 18.58
C SER A 53 14.41 -29.07 18.90
N ASP A 54 15.29 -28.23 18.36
CA ASP A 54 15.32 -26.80 18.66
C ASP A 54 14.03 -26.07 18.23
N VAL A 55 13.55 -26.29 17.02
CA VAL A 55 12.30 -25.68 16.53
C VAL A 55 11.10 -26.18 17.34
N CYS A 56 11.06 -27.47 17.70
CA CYS A 56 9.98 -28.01 18.52
C CYS A 56 9.96 -27.37 19.92
N ASP A 57 11.13 -27.14 20.52
CA ASP A 57 11.25 -26.49 21.83
C ASP A 57 10.83 -25.02 21.79
N HIS A 58 11.21 -24.28 20.73
CA HIS A 58 10.72 -22.93 20.48
C HIS A 58 9.19 -22.91 20.31
N TYR A 59 8.63 -23.81 19.49
CA TYR A 59 7.17 -23.90 19.28
C TYR A 59 6.40 -24.20 20.57
N ARG A 60 6.91 -25.10 21.42
CA ARG A 60 6.34 -25.37 22.76
C ARG A 60 6.34 -24.09 23.60
N THR A 61 7.45 -23.37 23.61
CA THR A 61 7.60 -22.11 24.33
C THR A 61 6.61 -21.06 23.84
N TYR A 62 6.48 -20.86 22.52
CA TYR A 62 5.55 -19.87 21.96
C TYR A 62 4.08 -20.20 22.23
N ASN A 63 3.70 -21.49 22.21
CA ASN A 63 2.35 -21.92 22.60
C ASN A 63 2.05 -21.62 24.09
N LEU A 64 3.06 -21.65 24.97
CA LEU A 64 2.90 -21.24 26.36
C LEU A 64 2.77 -19.71 26.49
N LEU A 65 3.54 -18.96 25.69
CA LEU A 65 3.50 -17.50 25.65
C LEU A 65 2.23 -16.92 25.01
N GLU A 66 1.57 -17.66 24.12
CA GLU A 66 0.36 -17.20 23.39
C GLU A 66 -0.73 -16.63 24.31
N LYS A 67 -0.99 -17.31 25.44
CA LYS A 67 -1.99 -16.84 26.42
C LYS A 67 -1.60 -15.51 27.07
N LEU A 68 -0.30 -15.26 27.24
CA LEU A 68 0.23 -14.02 27.79
C LEU A 68 0.21 -12.91 26.74
N LEU A 69 0.44 -13.24 25.47
CA LEU A 69 0.35 -12.29 24.35
C LEU A 69 -1.08 -11.76 24.14
N HIS A 70 -2.10 -12.48 24.59
CA HIS A 70 -3.48 -11.95 24.63
C HIS A 70 -3.65 -10.76 25.58
N ASN A 71 -2.77 -10.60 26.56
CA ASN A 71 -2.80 -9.48 27.50
C ASN A 71 -1.35 -8.99 27.71
N PRO A 72 -0.84 -8.12 26.81
CA PRO A 72 0.56 -7.71 26.79
C PRO A 72 1.15 -7.23 28.13
N PRO A 73 0.42 -6.47 28.98
CA PRO A 73 0.89 -6.16 30.33
C PRO A 73 1.25 -7.39 31.19
N LYS A 74 0.49 -8.48 31.10
CA LYS A 74 0.77 -9.71 31.87
C LYS A 74 2.04 -10.42 31.42
N LEU A 75 2.51 -10.19 30.19
CA LEU A 75 3.79 -10.71 29.73
C LEU A 75 4.98 -10.09 30.50
N ALA A 76 4.79 -8.88 31.03
CA ALA A 76 5.78 -8.20 31.86
C ALA A 76 5.73 -8.59 33.34
N GLU A 77 4.54 -8.91 33.86
CA GLU A 77 4.33 -9.22 35.29
C GLU A 77 4.66 -10.67 35.66
N GLN A 78 4.65 -11.57 34.67
CA GLN A 78 4.91 -13.00 34.91
C GLN A 78 6.38 -13.30 35.22
N LEU A 79 6.60 -14.30 36.08
CA LEU A 79 7.94 -14.72 36.55
C LEU A 79 8.45 -16.02 35.89
N ASN A 80 7.63 -16.67 35.06
CA ASN A 80 7.90 -17.99 34.49
C ASN A 80 8.89 -17.93 33.31
N PHE A 81 8.87 -16.82 32.56
CA PHE A 81 9.74 -16.56 31.42
C PHE A 81 10.50 -15.27 31.66
N GLN A 82 11.81 -15.36 31.83
CA GLN A 82 12.67 -14.19 31.91
C GLN A 82 12.93 -13.67 30.48
N ILE A 83 12.21 -12.63 30.06
CA ILE A 83 12.28 -12.08 28.70
C ILE A 83 12.79 -10.65 28.76
N GLU A 84 13.81 -10.34 27.96
CA GLU A 84 14.35 -8.99 27.83
C GLU A 84 13.28 -8.01 27.30
N PRO A 85 13.26 -6.73 27.75
CA PRO A 85 12.29 -5.74 27.28
C PRO A 85 12.18 -5.60 25.76
N LEU A 86 13.31 -5.62 25.03
CA LEU A 86 13.33 -5.54 23.56
C LEU A 86 12.68 -6.77 22.91
N THR A 87 13.02 -7.97 23.40
CA THR A 87 12.43 -9.22 22.93
C THR A 87 10.92 -9.28 23.23
N ARG A 88 10.49 -8.77 24.39
CA ARG A 88 9.07 -8.65 24.73
C ARG A 88 8.33 -7.74 23.76
N GLN A 89 8.89 -6.58 23.41
CA GLN A 89 8.30 -5.69 22.43
C GLN A 89 8.22 -6.34 21.05
N LEU A 90 9.28 -7.04 20.62
CA LEU A 90 9.29 -7.82 19.38
C LEU A 90 8.15 -8.85 19.35
N LEU A 91 8.01 -9.65 20.41
CA LEU A 91 6.97 -10.68 20.53
C LEU A 91 5.57 -10.06 20.41
N ILE A 92 5.31 -8.97 21.14
CA ILE A 92 4.01 -8.29 21.12
C ILE A 92 3.74 -7.71 19.72
N GLU A 93 4.68 -6.95 19.18
CA GLU A 93 4.52 -6.25 17.89
C GLU A 93 4.25 -7.28 16.77
N LYS A 94 5.07 -8.33 16.66
CA LYS A 94 4.91 -9.39 15.67
C LYS A 94 3.64 -10.20 15.87
N TYR A 95 3.23 -10.45 17.11
CA TYR A 95 1.98 -11.16 17.38
C TYR A 95 0.74 -10.37 16.95
N TYR A 96 0.78 -9.04 17.03
CA TYR A 96 -0.32 -8.15 16.65
C TYR A 96 -0.22 -7.62 15.21
N GLU A 97 0.91 -7.79 14.52
CA GLU A 97 1.04 -7.49 13.09
C GLU A 97 0.02 -8.32 12.26
N PHE A 98 -0.59 -7.68 11.26
CA PHE A 98 -1.60 -8.27 10.40
C PHE A 98 -1.35 -7.98 8.93
N ASP A 99 -1.92 -8.81 8.06
CA ASP A 99 -1.87 -8.67 6.62
C ASP A 99 -3.02 -7.80 6.12
N ASP A 100 -2.72 -6.79 5.32
CA ASP A 100 -3.69 -5.87 4.68
C ASP A 100 -4.78 -6.61 3.93
N ILE A 101 -4.40 -7.67 3.21
CA ILE A 101 -5.29 -8.50 2.40
C ILE A 101 -6.27 -9.30 3.28
N VAL A 102 -5.85 -9.70 4.48
CA VAL A 102 -6.72 -10.40 5.44
C VAL A 102 -7.68 -9.40 6.04
N ILE A 103 -7.18 -8.29 6.60
CA ILE A 103 -8.04 -7.26 7.20
C ILE A 103 -9.05 -6.72 6.19
N ARG A 104 -8.65 -6.54 4.93
CA ARG A 104 -9.56 -6.15 3.84
C ARG A 104 -10.78 -7.05 3.71
N GLU A 105 -10.63 -8.37 3.85
CA GLU A 105 -11.74 -9.34 3.83
C GLU A 105 -12.51 -9.39 5.17
N LEU A 106 -11.88 -8.99 6.28
CA LEU A 106 -12.54 -8.89 7.59
C LEU A 106 -13.41 -7.63 7.72
N LEU A 107 -13.07 -6.54 7.04
CA LEU A 107 -13.84 -5.29 7.08
C LEU A 107 -15.28 -5.48 6.57
N GLY A 108 -16.22 -4.74 7.17
CA GLY A 108 -17.65 -4.81 6.82
C GLY A 108 -18.37 -6.06 7.31
N ARG A 109 -17.67 -6.99 7.98
CA ARG A 109 -18.24 -8.19 8.61
C ARG A 109 -18.39 -7.97 10.11
N LYS A 110 -19.41 -8.61 10.71
CA LYS A 110 -19.57 -8.58 12.17
C LYS A 110 -18.47 -9.42 12.82
N LEU A 111 -17.76 -8.85 13.79
CA LEU A 111 -16.71 -9.49 14.61
C LEU A 111 -17.28 -10.53 15.59
N SER A 112 -18.04 -11.49 15.07
CA SER A 112 -18.77 -12.50 15.83
C SER A 112 -18.07 -13.86 15.81
N SER A 113 -18.35 -14.70 16.82
CA SER A 113 -17.82 -16.06 16.87
C SER A 113 -18.30 -16.96 15.72
N ARG A 114 -19.40 -16.59 15.04
CA ARG A 114 -19.86 -17.30 13.84
C ARG A 114 -18.88 -17.10 12.68
N TYR A 115 -18.50 -15.86 12.41
CA TYR A 115 -17.60 -15.53 11.30
C TYR A 115 -16.20 -16.12 11.47
N ARG A 116 -15.75 -16.34 12.72
CA ARG A 116 -14.50 -17.07 13.00
C ARG A 116 -14.46 -18.47 12.35
N LYS A 117 -15.61 -19.13 12.19
CA LYS A 117 -15.70 -20.45 11.54
C LYS A 117 -15.61 -20.38 10.02
N ASP A 118 -15.90 -19.22 9.44
CA ASP A 118 -15.91 -19.00 7.98
C ASP A 118 -14.58 -18.43 7.48
N LEU A 119 -13.54 -18.37 8.34
CA LEU A 119 -12.20 -17.88 7.98
C LEU A 119 -11.45 -18.82 7.01
N ASP A 120 -11.96 -20.03 6.78
CA ASP A 120 -11.44 -20.96 5.78
C ASP A 120 -11.50 -20.31 4.38
N GLU A 121 -12.61 -19.65 4.04
CA GLU A 121 -12.77 -18.93 2.76
C GLU A 121 -11.77 -17.75 2.63
N VAL A 122 -11.47 -17.07 3.74
CA VAL A 122 -10.50 -15.95 3.75
C VAL A 122 -9.08 -16.47 3.55
N SER A 123 -8.75 -17.60 4.17
CA SER A 123 -7.46 -18.29 3.98
C SER A 123 -7.27 -18.72 2.52
N GLU A 124 -8.29 -19.33 1.91
CA GLU A 124 -8.23 -19.74 0.51
C GLU A 124 -8.07 -18.55 -0.46
N LYS A 125 -8.77 -17.43 -0.22
CA LYS A 125 -8.68 -16.24 -1.07
C LYS A 125 -7.36 -15.50 -0.96
N THR A 126 -6.83 -15.38 0.25
CA THR A 126 -5.62 -14.56 0.51
C THR A 126 -4.34 -15.38 0.36
N GLY A 127 -4.42 -16.71 0.43
CA GLY A 127 -3.26 -17.60 0.48
C GLY A 127 -2.53 -17.59 1.82
N ILE A 128 -3.04 -16.86 2.83
CA ILE A 128 -2.51 -16.83 4.19
C ILE A 128 -3.03 -18.03 4.97
N THR A 129 -2.21 -18.60 5.85
CA THR A 129 -2.61 -19.78 6.61
C THR A 129 -3.84 -19.50 7.48
N LEU A 130 -4.70 -20.50 7.63
CA LEU A 130 -5.89 -20.41 8.46
C LEU A 130 -5.57 -20.04 9.92
N LYS A 131 -4.44 -20.54 10.45
CA LYS A 131 -3.98 -20.22 11.81
C LYS A 131 -3.64 -18.73 11.93
N SER A 132 -2.93 -18.15 10.96
CA SER A 132 -2.64 -16.70 10.95
C SER A 132 -3.92 -15.87 10.76
N CYS A 133 -4.81 -16.24 9.85
CA CYS A 133 -6.11 -15.56 9.68
C CYS A 133 -6.92 -15.53 10.98
N ARG A 134 -6.97 -16.66 11.71
CA ARG A 134 -7.66 -16.77 13.01
C ARG A 134 -7.01 -15.92 14.09
N ARG A 135 -5.69 -15.84 14.14
CA ARG A 135 -4.93 -14.95 15.05
C ARG A 135 -5.26 -13.49 14.79
N GLN A 136 -5.15 -13.05 13.53
CA GLN A 136 -5.41 -11.66 13.14
C GLN A 136 -6.85 -11.25 13.45
N PHE A 137 -7.84 -12.11 13.14
CA PHE A 137 -9.23 -11.88 13.52
C PHE A 137 -9.43 -11.76 15.04
N ASP A 138 -8.80 -12.64 15.82
CA ASP A 138 -8.90 -12.59 17.28
C ASP A 138 -8.25 -11.34 17.86
N ASN A 139 -7.13 -10.91 17.31
CA ASN A 139 -6.46 -9.67 17.74
C ASN A 139 -7.34 -8.46 17.48
N VAL A 140 -7.91 -8.33 16.28
CA VAL A 140 -8.88 -7.28 15.94
C VAL A 140 -10.07 -7.31 16.91
N LYS A 141 -10.66 -8.50 17.11
CA LYS A 141 -11.82 -8.66 18.01
C LYS A 141 -11.48 -8.31 19.46
N ARG A 142 -10.28 -8.68 19.91
CA ARG A 142 -9.80 -8.41 21.27
C ARG A 142 -9.60 -6.92 21.50
N ILE A 143 -8.93 -6.24 20.56
CA ILE A 143 -8.74 -4.80 20.61
C ILE A 143 -10.10 -4.10 20.57
N PHE A 144 -10.95 -4.43 19.60
CA PHE A 144 -12.29 -3.87 19.46
C PHE A 144 -13.09 -3.94 20.77
N LYS A 145 -13.19 -5.12 21.38
CA LYS A 145 -13.95 -5.32 22.63
C LYS A 145 -13.39 -4.54 23.82
N VAL A 146 -12.08 -4.30 23.85
CA VAL A 146 -11.45 -3.54 24.93
C VAL A 146 -11.67 -2.05 24.76
N VAL A 147 -11.63 -1.54 23.53
CA VAL A 147 -11.62 -0.09 23.27
C VAL A 147 -12.95 0.49 22.82
N GLU A 148 -13.94 -0.32 22.46
CA GLU A 148 -15.26 0.17 21.99
C GLU A 148 -16.03 0.98 23.04
N ASP A 149 -15.83 0.66 24.33
CA ASP A 149 -16.50 1.32 25.47
C ASP A 149 -15.56 2.23 26.27
N LEU A 150 -14.31 2.42 25.83
CA LEU A 150 -13.32 3.25 26.54
C LEU A 150 -13.37 4.69 26.06
N GLN A 151 -13.33 5.61 27.03
CA GLN A 151 -13.30 7.03 26.75
C GLN A 151 -11.92 7.51 26.28
N GLY A 152 -11.94 8.62 25.54
CA GLY A 152 -10.74 9.30 25.06
C GLY A 152 -10.15 8.68 23.80
N SER A 153 -8.83 8.87 23.62
CA SER A 153 -8.21 8.55 22.34
C SER A 153 -8.01 7.06 22.13
N VAL A 154 -8.78 6.49 21.19
CA VAL A 154 -8.70 5.06 20.84
C VAL A 154 -7.28 4.65 20.45
N ILE A 155 -6.56 5.50 19.72
CA ILE A 155 -5.17 5.20 19.32
C ILE A 155 -4.26 5.11 20.55
N GLN A 156 -4.39 6.03 21.52
CA GLN A 156 -3.60 5.98 22.75
C GLN A 156 -4.03 4.83 23.66
N ASN A 157 -5.32 4.53 23.73
CA ASN A 157 -5.85 3.39 24.48
C ASN A 157 -5.27 2.07 23.91
N ILE A 158 -5.24 1.91 22.59
CA ILE A 158 -4.62 0.74 21.95
C ILE A 158 -3.12 0.68 22.27
N LYS A 159 -2.40 1.78 22.04
CA LYS A 159 -0.96 1.88 22.29
C LYS A 159 -0.59 1.52 23.72
N ASN A 160 -1.30 2.05 24.71
CA ASN A 160 -0.97 1.89 26.13
C ASN A 160 -1.44 0.55 26.69
N LEU A 161 -2.62 0.05 26.29
CA LEU A 161 -3.17 -1.21 26.82
C LEU A 161 -2.57 -2.44 26.15
N PHE A 162 -2.20 -2.34 24.87
CA PHE A 162 -1.62 -3.44 24.11
C PHE A 162 -0.11 -3.31 23.87
N LEU A 163 0.51 -2.19 24.30
CA LEU A 163 1.96 -1.95 24.18
C LEU A 163 2.46 -2.02 22.73
N LEU A 164 1.64 -1.55 21.79
CA LEU A 164 1.95 -1.56 20.35
C LEU A 164 2.67 -0.28 19.91
N SER A 165 3.36 -0.33 18.78
CA SER A 165 3.86 0.87 18.12
C SER A 165 2.71 1.83 17.75
N GLU A 166 3.05 3.11 17.59
CA GLU A 166 2.06 4.12 17.19
C GLU A 166 1.46 3.83 15.80
N ASP A 167 2.25 3.30 14.88
CA ASP A 167 1.79 2.94 13.54
C ASP A 167 0.75 1.81 13.62
N LEU A 168 1.08 0.71 14.29
CA LEU A 168 0.17 -0.41 14.43
C LEU A 168 -1.11 -0.04 15.22
N ALA A 169 -0.97 0.81 16.24
CA ALA A 169 -2.11 1.35 16.99
C ALA A 169 -3.05 2.19 16.11
N LYS A 170 -2.51 3.03 15.20
CA LYS A 170 -3.32 3.79 14.23
C LYS A 170 -4.06 2.84 13.27
N ARG A 171 -3.38 1.82 12.77
CA ARG A 171 -3.98 0.83 11.85
C ARG A 171 -5.12 0.05 12.51
N TYR A 172 -4.95 -0.40 13.76
CA TYR A 172 -6.03 -0.99 14.53
C TYR A 172 -7.15 0.01 14.85
N GLY A 173 -6.80 1.26 15.21
CA GLY A 173 -7.75 2.32 15.48
C GLY A 173 -8.70 2.56 14.31
N ALA A 174 -8.17 2.62 13.08
CA ALA A 174 -8.98 2.72 11.87
C ALA A 174 -9.91 1.52 11.66
N VAL A 175 -9.44 0.29 11.91
CA VAL A 175 -10.29 -0.92 11.83
C VAL A 175 -11.44 -0.85 12.84
N VAL A 176 -11.14 -0.47 14.09
CA VAL A 176 -12.15 -0.33 15.14
C VAL A 176 -13.15 0.77 14.79
N PHE A 177 -12.67 1.92 14.35
CA PHE A 177 -13.51 3.05 13.92
C PHE A 177 -14.49 2.64 12.81
N MET A 178 -13.99 2.00 11.75
CA MET A 178 -14.84 1.50 10.66
C MET A 178 -15.86 0.45 11.13
N ALA A 179 -15.48 -0.40 12.08
CA ALA A 179 -16.38 -1.39 12.67
C ALA A 179 -17.48 -0.74 13.54
N CYS A 180 -17.15 0.28 14.33
CA CYS A 180 -18.10 1.05 15.14
C CYS A 180 -19.13 1.78 14.26
N LEU A 181 -18.67 2.45 13.21
CA LEU A 181 -19.55 3.08 12.22
C LEU A 181 -20.33 2.08 11.37
N ARG A 182 -19.89 0.81 11.32
CA ARG A 182 -20.43 -0.27 10.49
C ARG A 182 -20.41 0.09 9.00
N LEU A 183 -19.28 0.62 8.54
CA LEU A 183 -19.09 1.00 7.13
C LEU A 183 -19.21 -0.22 6.21
N GLU A 184 -19.89 -0.04 5.08
CA GLU A 184 -20.14 -1.09 4.11
C GLU A 184 -18.97 -1.19 3.11
N THR A 185 -18.06 -2.14 3.33
CA THR A 185 -16.85 -2.34 2.52
C THR A 185 -16.85 -3.66 1.71
N GLY A 186 -17.85 -4.52 1.93
CA GLY A 186 -17.91 -5.88 1.39
C GLY A 186 -18.62 -6.03 0.04
N LYS A 187 -19.11 -4.95 -0.57
CA LYS A 187 -19.79 -5.02 -1.88
C LYS A 187 -18.79 -5.27 -3.01
N LYS A 188 -19.23 -6.02 -4.03
CA LYS A 188 -18.44 -6.29 -5.25
C LYS A 188 -17.90 -5.02 -5.90
N LYS A 189 -18.70 -3.95 -5.92
CA LYS A 189 -18.31 -2.65 -6.47
C LYS A 189 -17.08 -2.03 -5.79
N LEU A 190 -16.76 -2.39 -4.55
CA LEU A 190 -15.64 -1.84 -3.77
C LEU A 190 -14.42 -2.79 -3.72
N GLN A 191 -14.43 -3.90 -4.45
CA GLN A 191 -13.34 -4.88 -4.41
C GLN A 191 -12.00 -4.34 -4.92
N TYR A 192 -12.01 -3.27 -5.72
CA TYR A 192 -10.81 -2.62 -6.21
C TYR A 192 -10.04 -1.84 -5.13
N LEU A 193 -10.69 -1.50 -4.01
CA LEU A 193 -10.07 -0.80 -2.89
C LEU A 193 -9.33 -1.77 -1.98
N SER A 194 -8.08 -1.42 -1.63
CA SER A 194 -7.25 -2.13 -0.66
C SER A 194 -7.54 -1.67 0.77
N PHE A 195 -7.01 -2.40 1.78
CA PHE A 195 -7.10 -1.95 3.17
C PHE A 195 -6.50 -0.55 3.36
N ASN A 196 -5.35 -0.28 2.73
CA ASN A 196 -4.69 1.02 2.84
C ASN A 196 -5.56 2.19 2.33
N ASP A 197 -6.35 1.95 1.27
CA ASP A 197 -7.27 2.97 0.75
C ASP A 197 -8.40 3.28 1.75
N PHE A 198 -8.92 2.26 2.43
CA PHE A 198 -9.89 2.44 3.52
C PHE A 198 -9.27 3.07 4.77
N TYR A 199 -8.03 2.69 5.10
CA TYR A 199 -7.28 3.18 6.25
C TYR A 199 -7.09 4.70 6.21
N GLU A 200 -6.56 5.22 5.09
CA GLU A 200 -6.34 6.65 4.92
C GLU A 200 -7.66 7.45 4.95
N CYS A 201 -8.72 6.92 4.33
CA CYS A 201 -10.04 7.54 4.42
C CYS A 201 -10.57 7.53 5.85
N ALA A 202 -10.45 6.42 6.57
CA ALA A 202 -10.90 6.31 7.95
C ALA A 202 -10.16 7.32 8.84
N LEU A 203 -8.85 7.47 8.67
CA LEU A 203 -8.07 8.49 9.38
C LEU A 203 -8.51 9.91 9.03
N ALA A 204 -8.79 10.20 7.76
CA ALA A 204 -9.29 11.51 7.34
C ALA A 204 -10.66 11.81 7.99
N VAL A 205 -11.55 10.83 8.07
CA VAL A 205 -12.84 10.95 8.77
C VAL A 205 -12.60 11.15 10.28
N MET A 206 -11.73 10.35 10.90
CA MET A 206 -11.38 10.48 12.32
C MET A 206 -10.70 11.79 12.68
N HIS A 207 -10.10 12.49 11.72
CA HIS A 207 -9.43 13.77 11.98
C HIS A 207 -10.35 14.96 11.69
N HIS A 208 -11.20 14.85 10.67
CA HIS A 208 -12.00 15.97 10.18
C HIS A 208 -13.47 15.88 10.52
N TRP A 209 -14.06 14.72 10.79
CA TRP A 209 -15.52 14.60 10.99
C TRP A 209 -15.90 14.25 12.42
N THR A 210 -14.94 14.00 13.29
CA THR A 210 -15.12 13.81 14.73
C THR A 210 -14.86 15.12 15.48
N TYR A 211 -15.11 15.11 16.79
CA TYR A 211 -14.82 16.24 17.65
C TYR A 211 -13.29 16.48 17.78
N PRO A 212 -12.83 17.74 17.88
CA PRO A 212 -11.42 18.03 18.10
C PRO A 212 -10.91 17.39 19.40
N THR A 213 -9.71 16.81 19.36
CA THR A 213 -9.04 16.22 20.52
C THR A 213 -8.99 17.20 21.69
N GLY A 214 -9.62 16.86 22.81
CA GLY A 214 -9.64 17.65 24.04
C GLY A 214 -11.00 18.23 24.44
N SER A 215 -12.06 18.03 23.66
CA SER A 215 -13.44 18.27 24.14
C SER A 215 -13.81 17.23 25.20
N SER A 216 -14.12 17.66 26.43
CA SER A 216 -14.24 16.80 27.61
C SER A 216 -15.40 15.78 27.59
N ASP A 217 -16.35 15.95 26.67
CA ASP A 217 -17.66 15.30 26.76
C ASP A 217 -17.93 14.27 25.64
N HIS A 218 -17.02 14.12 24.67
CA HIS A 218 -17.19 13.26 23.49
C HIS A 218 -15.96 12.41 23.20
N ASP A 219 -16.18 11.17 22.78
CA ASP A 219 -15.11 10.23 22.45
C ASP A 219 -14.53 10.54 21.06
N ASP A 220 -13.23 10.27 20.86
CA ASP A 220 -12.50 10.56 19.61
C ASP A 220 -13.08 9.82 18.37
N MET A 221 -14.01 8.87 18.57
CA MET A 221 -14.71 8.17 17.49
C MET A 221 -16.11 8.71 17.19
N ASP A 222 -16.63 9.60 18.03
CA ASP A 222 -17.96 10.17 17.81
C ASP A 222 -17.91 11.21 16.70
N LEU A 223 -18.79 11.03 15.71
CA LEU A 223 -18.96 12.01 14.65
C LEU A 223 -19.58 13.28 15.22
N ASP A 224 -19.00 14.41 14.83
CA ASP A 224 -19.45 15.75 15.21
C ASP A 224 -20.85 16.01 14.62
N ARG A 225 -21.86 16.00 15.51
CA ARG A 225 -23.25 16.12 15.10
C ARG A 225 -23.60 17.52 14.61
N GLU A 226 -22.95 18.55 15.15
CA GLU A 226 -23.17 19.94 14.75
C GLU A 226 -22.67 20.12 13.32
N PHE A 227 -21.44 19.69 13.07
CA PHE A 227 -20.88 19.61 11.72
C PHE A 227 -21.78 18.89 10.71
N LEU A 228 -22.31 17.71 11.07
CA LEU A 228 -23.18 16.94 10.18
C LEU A 228 -24.51 17.65 9.88
N LEU A 229 -25.00 18.49 10.80
CA LEU A 229 -26.19 19.32 10.59
C LEU A 229 -25.88 20.52 9.70
N ASP A 230 -24.75 21.19 9.92
CA ASP A 230 -24.28 22.33 9.13
C ASP A 230 -24.05 21.94 7.66
N LEU A 231 -23.67 20.69 7.38
CA LEU A 231 -23.56 20.18 6.02
C LEU A 231 -24.87 20.19 5.23
N ARG A 232 -26.03 20.39 5.86
CA ARG A 232 -27.29 20.57 5.13
C ARG A 232 -27.36 21.92 4.42
N GLU A 233 -26.70 22.93 4.98
CA GLU A 233 -26.73 24.30 4.46
C GLU A 233 -25.89 24.46 3.18
N ILE A 234 -24.95 23.53 2.91
CA ILE A 234 -24.21 23.51 1.65
C ILE A 234 -25.13 23.26 0.45
N ARG A 235 -26.39 22.83 0.66
CA ARG A 235 -27.40 22.72 -0.42
C ARG A 235 -27.64 24.04 -1.14
N SER A 236 -27.45 25.17 -0.46
CA SER A 236 -27.55 26.52 -1.03
C SER A 236 -26.63 26.73 -2.24
N LEU A 237 -25.51 25.99 -2.35
CA LEU A 237 -24.66 25.98 -3.54
C LEU A 237 -25.41 25.62 -4.83
N LEU A 238 -26.43 24.76 -4.73
CA LEU A 238 -27.23 24.37 -5.89
C LEU A 238 -28.11 25.52 -6.40
N GLU A 239 -28.43 26.51 -5.57
CA GLU A 239 -29.16 27.71 -5.98
C GLU A 239 -28.24 28.68 -6.73
N LYS A 240 -26.95 28.70 -6.37
CA LYS A 240 -25.88 29.49 -6.99
C LYS A 240 -25.10 28.72 -8.06
N GLU A 241 -25.66 27.62 -8.59
CA GLU A 241 -25.00 26.70 -9.52
C GLU A 241 -24.34 27.40 -10.72
N LYS A 242 -25.01 28.40 -11.32
CA LYS A 242 -24.49 29.12 -12.51
C LYS A 242 -23.23 29.92 -12.19
N GLU A 243 -23.25 30.65 -11.07
CA GLU A 243 -22.11 31.44 -10.59
C GLU A 243 -20.97 30.53 -10.18
N PHE A 244 -21.30 29.44 -9.46
CA PHE A 244 -20.32 28.43 -9.06
C PHE A 244 -19.66 27.75 -10.28
N LYS A 245 -20.46 27.34 -11.26
CA LYS A 245 -19.97 26.79 -12.54
C LYS A 245 -19.03 27.76 -13.22
N HIS A 246 -19.40 29.04 -13.30
CA HIS A 246 -18.57 30.06 -13.95
C HIS A 246 -17.21 30.20 -13.27
N LEU A 247 -17.17 30.29 -11.93
CA LEU A 247 -15.92 30.40 -11.17
C LEU A 247 -15.02 29.17 -11.37
N VAL A 248 -15.59 27.96 -11.27
CA VAL A 248 -14.82 26.72 -11.44
C VAL A 248 -14.31 26.58 -12.87
N CYS A 249 -15.16 26.81 -13.86
CA CYS A 249 -14.78 26.70 -15.27
C CYS A 249 -13.77 27.81 -15.67
N ALA A 250 -13.87 29.02 -15.12
CA ALA A 250 -12.88 30.07 -15.40
C ALA A 250 -11.50 29.69 -14.86
N LYS A 251 -11.44 29.07 -13.68
CA LYS A 251 -10.20 28.62 -13.06
C LYS A 251 -9.58 27.40 -13.76
N LEU A 252 -10.41 26.47 -14.24
CA LEU A 252 -9.96 25.22 -14.84
C LEU A 252 -9.62 25.31 -16.32
N LYS A 253 -10.11 26.33 -17.03
CA LYS A 253 -9.85 26.52 -18.46
C LYS A 253 -8.35 26.52 -18.84
N PRO A 254 -7.43 27.17 -18.10
CA PRO A 254 -6.01 27.10 -18.42
C PRO A 254 -5.31 25.80 -17.95
N GLU A 255 -5.93 25.00 -17.10
CA GLU A 255 -5.30 23.82 -16.47
C GLU A 255 -5.74 22.49 -17.10
N LEU A 256 -6.94 22.42 -17.68
CA LEU A 256 -7.48 21.22 -18.32
C LEU A 256 -7.30 21.24 -19.84
N LEU A 257 -7.13 20.07 -20.43
CA LEU A 257 -7.22 19.88 -21.88
C LEU A 257 -8.62 20.22 -22.39
N ASP A 258 -8.74 20.75 -23.62
CA ASP A 258 -10.01 21.23 -24.20
C ASP A 258 -11.14 20.19 -24.12
N LYS A 259 -10.82 18.92 -24.38
CA LYS A 259 -11.80 17.81 -24.32
C LYS A 259 -12.33 17.58 -22.90
N ALA A 260 -11.44 17.56 -21.90
CA ALA A 260 -11.81 17.40 -20.50
C ALA A 260 -12.57 18.62 -19.99
N TYR A 261 -12.17 19.82 -20.43
CA TYR A 261 -12.85 21.07 -20.11
C TYR A 261 -14.29 21.12 -20.65
N GLN A 262 -14.48 20.82 -21.93
CA GLN A 262 -15.81 20.83 -22.56
C GLN A 262 -16.74 19.81 -21.90
N GLU A 263 -16.22 18.62 -21.60
CA GLU A 263 -16.99 17.60 -20.90
C GLU A 263 -17.39 18.05 -19.49
N LEU A 264 -16.44 18.58 -18.71
CA LEU A 264 -16.70 19.14 -17.40
C LEU A 264 -17.77 20.22 -17.48
N GLU A 265 -17.68 21.13 -18.45
CA GLU A 265 -18.62 22.22 -18.61
C GLU A 265 -20.05 21.70 -18.85
N ILE A 266 -20.20 20.64 -19.66
CA ILE A 266 -21.50 20.01 -19.94
C ILE A 266 -22.05 19.30 -18.70
N ASN A 267 -21.21 18.55 -17.97
CA ASN A 267 -21.63 17.68 -16.88
C ASN A 267 -21.51 18.31 -15.48
N PHE A 268 -21.01 19.55 -15.35
CA PHE A 268 -20.75 20.23 -14.08
C PHE A 268 -21.93 20.15 -13.11
N ARG A 269 -23.15 20.39 -13.62
CA ARG A 269 -24.38 20.34 -12.83
C ARG A 269 -24.60 18.97 -12.17
N SER A 270 -24.30 17.91 -12.91
CA SER A 270 -24.44 16.53 -12.45
C SER A 270 -23.41 16.25 -11.34
N TYR A 271 -22.13 16.58 -11.58
CA TYR A 271 -21.06 16.39 -10.59
C TYR A 271 -21.28 17.20 -9.32
N ALA A 272 -21.66 18.47 -9.45
CA ALA A 272 -21.96 19.32 -8.31
C ALA A 272 -23.10 18.74 -7.48
N ARG A 273 -24.20 18.32 -8.13
CA ARG A 273 -25.34 17.69 -7.45
C ARG A 273 -24.94 16.40 -6.75
N SER A 274 -24.13 15.55 -7.38
CA SER A 274 -23.64 14.29 -6.78
C SER A 274 -22.86 14.56 -5.49
N ILE A 275 -21.85 15.42 -5.53
CA ILE A 275 -20.98 15.71 -4.37
C ILE A 275 -21.79 16.40 -3.24
N ILE A 276 -22.57 17.43 -3.58
CA ILE A 276 -23.37 18.18 -2.60
C ILE A 276 -24.43 17.27 -1.96
N SER A 277 -25.08 16.41 -2.74
CA SER A 277 -26.10 15.50 -2.22
C SER A 277 -25.54 14.49 -1.23
N ILE A 278 -24.29 14.05 -1.39
CA ILE A 278 -23.63 13.18 -0.40
C ILE A 278 -23.49 13.95 0.91
N GLY A 279 -22.89 15.15 0.89
CA GLY A 279 -22.70 15.96 2.09
C GLY A 279 -24.00 16.25 2.84
N CYS A 280 -25.06 16.64 2.12
CA CYS A 280 -26.35 16.92 2.74
C CYS A 280 -27.03 15.70 3.38
N SER A 281 -26.68 14.48 2.98
CA SER A 281 -27.29 13.24 3.51
C SER A 281 -26.52 12.63 4.68
N LEU A 282 -25.29 13.07 4.95
CA LEU A 282 -24.41 12.46 5.98
C LEU A 282 -24.96 12.52 7.41
N HIS A 283 -25.87 13.44 7.75
CA HIS A 283 -26.56 13.43 9.05
C HIS A 283 -27.33 12.12 9.34
N ARG A 284 -27.62 11.32 8.30
CA ARG A 284 -28.31 10.03 8.44
C ARG A 284 -27.29 8.92 8.60
N SER A 285 -27.40 8.15 9.68
CA SER A 285 -26.50 7.02 9.97
C SER A 285 -26.44 5.95 8.88
N ARG A 286 -27.48 5.81 8.04
CA ARG A 286 -27.46 4.92 6.87
C ARG A 286 -26.51 5.40 5.78
N GLU A 287 -26.44 6.70 5.54
CA GLU A 287 -25.65 7.31 4.47
C GLU A 287 -24.16 7.27 4.82
N ILE A 288 -23.80 7.52 6.09
CA ILE A 288 -22.43 7.31 6.59
C ILE A 288 -21.98 5.87 6.34
N LYS A 289 -22.82 4.87 6.64
CA LYS A 289 -22.49 3.45 6.41
C LYS A 289 -22.23 3.16 4.93
N CYS A 290 -22.96 3.81 4.05
CA CYS A 290 -22.86 3.62 2.60
C CYS A 290 -21.87 4.58 1.92
N LEU A 291 -21.12 5.41 2.67
CA LEU A 291 -20.28 6.49 2.12
C LEU A 291 -19.43 6.04 0.92
N PHE A 292 -18.70 4.93 1.05
CA PHE A 292 -17.84 4.44 -0.04
C PHE A 292 -18.62 3.99 -1.27
N LEU A 293 -19.80 3.42 -1.09
CA LEU A 293 -20.68 3.05 -2.20
C LEU A 293 -21.23 4.30 -2.89
N ASP A 294 -21.65 5.30 -2.11
CA ASP A 294 -22.14 6.55 -2.65
C ASP A 294 -21.05 7.29 -3.43
N LEU A 295 -19.81 7.32 -2.92
CA LEU A 295 -18.66 7.87 -3.63
C LEU A 295 -18.38 7.10 -4.94
N TYR A 296 -18.46 5.77 -4.90
CA TYR A 296 -18.28 4.97 -6.10
C TYR A 296 -19.36 5.25 -7.15
N GLU A 297 -20.63 5.14 -6.78
CA GLU A 297 -21.76 5.22 -7.72
C GLU A 297 -22.00 6.63 -8.25
N LYS A 298 -21.83 7.66 -7.41
CA LYS A 298 -22.16 9.04 -7.78
C LYS A 298 -21.00 9.83 -8.37
N CYS A 299 -19.76 9.38 -8.13
CA CYS A 299 -18.55 10.10 -8.53
C CYS A 299 -17.62 9.22 -9.38
N ILE A 300 -17.08 8.13 -8.82
CA ILE A 300 -16.03 7.35 -9.48
C ILE A 300 -16.53 6.67 -10.76
N GLU A 301 -17.71 6.04 -10.73
CA GLU A 301 -18.29 5.34 -11.88
C GLU A 301 -18.55 6.27 -13.08
N PRO A 302 -19.17 7.46 -12.91
CA PRO A 302 -19.27 8.46 -13.99
C PRO A 302 -17.91 8.90 -14.53
N TRP A 303 -16.95 9.25 -13.68
CA TRP A 303 -15.65 9.76 -14.11
C TRP A 303 -14.81 8.69 -14.82
N ARG A 304 -14.95 7.43 -14.43
CA ARG A 304 -14.31 6.29 -15.11
C ARG A 304 -14.82 6.11 -16.54
N GLN A 305 -16.11 6.32 -16.80
CA GLN A 305 -16.66 6.21 -18.17
C GLN A 305 -16.08 7.26 -19.11
N ILE A 306 -15.59 8.37 -18.56
CA ILE A 306 -15.16 9.56 -19.29
C ILE A 306 -13.63 9.66 -19.36
N SER A 307 -12.91 8.74 -18.71
CA SER A 307 -11.44 8.65 -18.71
C SER A 307 -10.73 9.87 -18.10
N TRP A 308 -11.30 10.48 -17.06
CA TRP A 308 -10.60 11.51 -16.28
C TRP A 308 -9.33 10.95 -15.64
N THR A 309 -8.23 11.69 -15.74
CA THR A 309 -6.99 11.31 -15.06
C THR A 309 -7.04 11.70 -13.57
N PRO A 310 -6.23 11.08 -12.70
CA PRO A 310 -6.08 11.51 -11.32
C PRO A 310 -5.60 12.97 -11.20
N HIS A 311 -4.85 13.47 -12.18
CA HIS A 311 -4.41 14.86 -12.23
C HIS A 311 -5.61 15.80 -12.48
N ASP A 312 -6.42 15.52 -13.51
CA ASP A 312 -7.63 16.29 -13.80
C ASP A 312 -8.56 16.33 -12.59
N LEU A 313 -8.73 15.16 -11.94
CA LEU A 313 -9.57 15.05 -10.75
C LEU A 313 -9.00 15.84 -9.57
N THR A 314 -7.68 15.84 -9.37
CA THR A 314 -7.02 16.61 -8.29
C THR A 314 -7.25 18.10 -8.47
N ILE A 315 -7.05 18.59 -9.69
CA ILE A 315 -7.23 20.00 -10.03
C ILE A 315 -8.71 20.37 -9.93
N PHE A 316 -9.61 19.53 -10.46
CA PHE A 316 -11.06 19.74 -10.36
C PHE A 316 -11.51 19.84 -8.91
N LEU A 317 -11.19 18.84 -8.07
CA LEU A 317 -11.62 18.82 -6.66
C LEU A 317 -11.06 20.00 -5.85
N SER A 318 -9.80 20.36 -6.11
CA SER A 318 -9.16 21.53 -5.50
C SER A 318 -9.87 22.83 -5.92
N SER A 319 -10.15 23.01 -7.21
CA SER A 319 -10.85 24.19 -7.72
C SER A 319 -12.30 24.22 -7.25
N PHE A 320 -12.99 23.09 -7.24
CA PHE A 320 -14.35 22.93 -6.76
C PHE A 320 -14.48 23.31 -5.29
N LYS A 321 -13.56 22.83 -4.43
CA LYS A 321 -13.48 23.22 -3.02
C LYS A 321 -13.28 24.73 -2.86
N ASN A 322 -12.27 25.29 -3.53
CA ASN A 322 -11.84 26.68 -3.31
C ASN A 322 -12.79 27.72 -3.93
N CYS A 323 -13.40 27.42 -5.08
CA CYS A 323 -14.36 28.33 -5.73
C CYS A 323 -15.68 28.41 -4.95
N ALA A 324 -16.12 27.33 -4.30
CA ALA A 324 -17.30 27.36 -3.46
C ALA A 324 -17.16 28.37 -2.31
N LEU A 325 -15.96 28.44 -1.71
CA LEU A 325 -15.64 29.36 -0.60
C LEU A 325 -15.62 30.85 -0.98
N GLN A 326 -15.70 31.18 -2.27
CA GLN A 326 -15.77 32.56 -2.76
C GLN A 326 -17.22 33.05 -2.90
N LEU A 327 -18.20 32.14 -2.82
CA LEU A 327 -19.62 32.48 -2.98
C LEU A 327 -20.21 33.03 -1.69
N ASP A 328 -21.15 33.96 -1.84
CA ASP A 328 -21.86 34.59 -0.73
C ASP A 328 -22.63 33.62 0.17
N CYS A 329 -22.98 32.43 -0.33
CA CYS A 329 -23.64 31.39 0.47
C CYS A 329 -22.72 30.76 1.54
N PHE A 330 -21.41 31.05 1.53
CA PHE A 330 -20.44 30.62 2.54
C PHE A 330 -19.93 31.78 3.42
N ARG A 331 -20.74 32.84 3.58
CA ARG A 331 -20.43 33.94 4.49
C ARG A 331 -20.36 33.50 5.95
N GLU A 332 -21.20 32.56 6.34
CA GLU A 332 -21.22 32.02 7.70
C GLU A 332 -20.03 31.10 7.95
N PHE A 333 -19.38 31.29 9.10
CA PHE A 333 -18.18 30.55 9.49
C PHE A 333 -18.45 29.04 9.53
N ASP A 334 -19.59 28.63 10.10
CA ASP A 334 -19.92 27.21 10.32
C ASP A 334 -20.10 26.47 8.99
N THR A 335 -20.85 27.03 8.04
CA THR A 335 -21.04 26.43 6.71
C THR A 335 -19.71 26.35 5.95
N ARG A 336 -18.86 27.38 6.05
CA ARG A 336 -17.52 27.41 5.44
C ARG A 336 -16.63 26.32 6.02
N HIS A 337 -16.57 26.22 7.34
CA HIS A 337 -15.77 25.24 8.04
C HIS A 337 -16.27 23.81 7.77
N ALA A 338 -17.59 23.60 7.75
CA ALA A 338 -18.20 22.33 7.38
C ALA A 338 -17.83 21.92 5.95
N TRP A 339 -17.88 22.84 4.98
CA TRP A 339 -17.46 22.55 3.61
C TRP A 339 -15.98 22.17 3.50
N GLU A 340 -15.09 22.88 4.21
CA GLU A 340 -13.66 22.57 4.21
C GLU A 340 -13.38 21.18 4.80
N ARG A 341 -14.01 20.84 5.93
CA ARG A 341 -13.91 19.51 6.57
C ARG A 341 -14.46 18.41 5.66
N PHE A 342 -15.61 18.63 5.05
CA PHE A 342 -16.23 17.68 4.11
C PHE A 342 -15.36 17.45 2.87
N MET A 343 -15.01 18.51 2.14
CA MET A 343 -14.25 18.39 0.89
C MET A 343 -12.86 17.80 1.10
N THR A 344 -12.25 18.00 2.27
CA THR A 344 -10.94 17.40 2.57
C THR A 344 -11.03 15.87 2.62
N VAL A 345 -12.02 15.32 3.34
CA VAL A 345 -12.24 13.87 3.40
C VAL A 345 -12.67 13.31 2.04
N ILE A 346 -13.61 13.98 1.36
CA ILE A 346 -14.12 13.53 0.06
C ILE A 346 -13.01 13.52 -1.00
N SER A 347 -12.16 14.55 -1.02
CA SER A 347 -11.04 14.59 -1.98
C SER A 347 -10.03 13.49 -1.70
N THR A 348 -9.64 13.28 -0.44
CA THR A 348 -8.76 12.17 -0.06
C THR A 348 -9.33 10.81 -0.45
N SER A 349 -10.63 10.61 -0.26
CA SER A 349 -11.32 9.35 -0.60
C SER A 349 -11.38 9.09 -2.10
N LEU A 350 -11.65 10.12 -2.90
CA LEU A 350 -11.84 10.00 -4.35
C LEU A 350 -10.51 9.87 -5.10
N LEU A 351 -9.49 10.65 -4.71
CA LEU A 351 -8.18 10.67 -5.36
C LEU A 351 -7.37 9.39 -5.17
N ARG A 352 -7.72 8.58 -4.17
CA ARG A 352 -7.05 7.31 -3.88
C ARG A 352 -7.71 6.11 -4.57
N SER A 353 -8.81 6.31 -5.30
CA SER A 353 -9.42 5.25 -6.09
C SER A 353 -8.53 4.86 -7.27
N LYS A 354 -7.85 3.71 -7.15
CA LYS A 354 -7.01 3.10 -8.21
C LYS A 354 -7.77 2.76 -9.50
N ASP A 355 -9.10 2.90 -9.49
CA ASP A 355 -10.04 2.63 -10.59
C ASP A 355 -10.13 3.75 -11.65
N LEU A 356 -9.45 4.89 -11.46
CA LEU A 356 -9.37 5.99 -12.44
C LEU A 356 -8.41 5.70 -13.62
N GLY A 357 -8.30 4.43 -14.02
CA GLY A 357 -7.67 4.03 -15.28
C GLY A 357 -6.16 4.17 -15.37
N LEU A 358 -5.49 4.64 -14.32
CA LEU A 358 -4.04 4.55 -14.23
C LEU A 358 -3.68 3.43 -13.27
N VAL A 359 -3.04 2.39 -13.82
CA VAL A 359 -2.11 1.57 -13.04
C VAL A 359 -1.25 2.56 -12.29
N SER A 360 -1.19 2.43 -10.95
CA SER A 360 -0.27 3.20 -10.12
C SER A 360 1.06 3.25 -10.85
N LEU A 361 1.44 4.40 -11.38
CA LEU A 361 2.66 4.49 -12.17
C LEU A 361 3.82 4.32 -11.20
N ASP A 362 3.78 4.86 -9.99
CA ASP A 362 4.83 4.68 -8.99
C ASP A 362 4.24 4.54 -7.57
N PRO A 363 4.33 3.36 -6.91
CA PRO A 363 4.94 2.12 -7.39
C PRO A 363 4.14 1.46 -8.53
N MET A 364 4.84 0.98 -9.55
CA MET A 364 4.29 0.22 -10.68
C MET A 364 4.20 -1.26 -10.36
N SER A 365 3.01 -1.85 -10.55
CA SER A 365 2.88 -3.30 -10.54
C SER A 365 3.50 -3.90 -11.80
N MET A 366 4.65 -4.56 -11.66
CA MET A 366 5.37 -5.24 -12.73
C MET A 366 4.87 -6.69 -12.94
N GLY A 367 3.99 -7.16 -12.05
CA GLY A 367 3.41 -8.49 -12.08
C GLY A 367 4.46 -9.59 -11.91
N ASN A 368 4.26 -10.70 -12.62
CA ASN A 368 5.18 -11.84 -12.60
C ASN A 368 6.05 -11.82 -13.86
N PHE A 369 7.37 -11.95 -13.70
CA PHE A 369 8.32 -12.02 -14.81
C PHE A 369 9.62 -12.70 -14.38
N SER A 370 10.44 -13.10 -15.35
CA SER A 370 11.73 -13.73 -15.09
C SER A 370 12.86 -12.85 -15.60
N LEU A 371 13.86 -12.61 -14.75
CA LEU A 371 15.15 -12.05 -15.15
C LEU A 371 16.15 -13.19 -15.30
N GLY A 372 17.00 -13.11 -16.32
CA GLY A 372 17.93 -14.17 -16.64
C GLY A 372 19.26 -13.62 -17.14
N ALA A 373 20.33 -14.07 -16.53
CA ALA A 373 21.70 -13.89 -16.98
C ALA A 373 22.28 -15.27 -17.34
N ALA A 374 22.72 -15.45 -18.59
CA ALA A 374 23.27 -16.74 -19.07
C ALA A 374 24.61 -16.57 -19.83
N LYS A 375 25.32 -15.47 -19.59
CA LYS A 375 26.60 -15.17 -20.25
C LYS A 375 27.74 -15.12 -19.23
N GLY A 376 28.85 -15.77 -19.56
CA GLY A 376 30.08 -15.73 -18.77
C GLY A 376 29.96 -16.51 -17.45
N PRO A 377 30.59 -16.03 -16.35
CA PRO A 377 30.62 -16.75 -15.07
C PRO A 377 29.30 -16.66 -14.30
N ILE A 378 28.28 -15.99 -14.82
CA ILE A 378 26.99 -15.79 -14.16
C ILE A 378 25.92 -16.50 -14.99
N THR A 379 25.35 -17.56 -14.42
CA THR A 379 24.20 -18.28 -14.98
C THR A 379 23.10 -18.29 -13.94
N LEU A 380 22.33 -17.21 -13.83
CA LEU A 380 21.35 -17.00 -12.78
C LEU A 380 20.00 -16.62 -13.38
N ARG A 381 18.95 -17.32 -12.92
CA ARG A 381 17.56 -16.98 -13.21
C ARG A 381 16.88 -16.53 -11.93
N VAL A 382 16.13 -15.43 -12.01
CA VAL A 382 15.36 -14.84 -10.91
C VAL A 382 13.92 -14.73 -11.40
N ASP A 383 13.05 -15.61 -10.90
CA ASP A 383 11.61 -15.56 -11.17
C ASP A 383 10.95 -14.68 -10.10
N LEU A 384 10.35 -13.58 -10.52
CA LEU A 384 9.70 -12.60 -9.66
C LEU A 384 8.18 -12.75 -9.69
N SER A 385 7.55 -12.59 -8.53
CA SER A 385 6.11 -12.65 -8.31
C SER A 385 5.62 -11.41 -7.56
N ALA A 386 4.49 -10.85 -8.01
CA ALA A 386 3.89 -9.65 -7.44
C ALA A 386 4.88 -8.47 -7.32
N ALA A 387 5.77 -8.32 -8.31
CA ALA A 387 6.83 -7.33 -8.25
C ALA A 387 6.29 -5.89 -8.35
N GLN A 388 6.85 -5.00 -7.53
CA GLN A 388 6.52 -3.58 -7.47
C GLN A 388 7.78 -2.75 -7.75
N LEU A 389 7.70 -1.82 -8.69
CA LEU A 389 8.79 -0.92 -9.07
C LEU A 389 8.49 0.50 -8.60
N SER A 390 9.32 1.08 -7.74
CA SER A 390 9.17 2.44 -7.22
C SER A 390 10.34 3.37 -7.60
N GLY A 391 10.08 4.68 -7.53
CA GLY A 391 11.07 5.75 -7.64
C GLY A 391 11.34 6.27 -9.06
N HIS A 392 10.80 5.61 -10.09
CA HIS A 392 11.00 5.99 -11.49
C HIS A 392 10.20 7.24 -11.91
N SER A 393 9.20 7.66 -11.12
CA SER A 393 8.52 8.96 -11.32
C SER A 393 9.43 10.15 -10.99
N ALA A 394 10.45 9.97 -10.14
CA ALA A 394 11.44 10.97 -9.77
C ALA A 394 12.57 11.12 -10.80
N PHE A 395 12.24 10.99 -12.09
CA PHE A 395 13.17 11.12 -13.20
C PHE A 395 13.53 12.59 -13.44
N ASN A 396 14.80 12.92 -13.29
CA ASN A 396 15.33 14.23 -13.63
C ASN A 396 15.70 14.28 -15.12
N LEU A 397 14.81 14.86 -15.92
CA LEU A 397 14.97 15.00 -17.35
C LEU A 397 16.07 16.02 -17.68
N GLN A 398 17.09 15.58 -18.40
CA GLN A 398 18.23 16.43 -18.79
C GLN A 398 18.13 16.91 -20.25
N SER A 399 17.63 16.06 -21.14
CA SER A 399 17.43 16.44 -22.53
C SER A 399 16.30 15.65 -23.18
N VAL A 400 15.64 16.30 -24.15
CA VAL A 400 14.65 15.69 -25.04
C VAL A 400 15.05 16.01 -26.47
N LYS A 401 15.04 15.00 -27.33
CA LYS A 401 15.18 15.15 -28.78
C LYS A 401 13.99 14.49 -29.45
N TYR A 402 13.29 15.23 -30.29
CA TYR A 402 12.19 14.69 -31.06
C TYR A 402 12.50 14.80 -32.56
N ASP A 403 12.57 13.66 -33.22
CA ASP A 403 12.69 13.55 -34.67
C ASP A 403 11.28 13.34 -35.26
N ARG A 404 10.85 14.35 -36.01
CA ARG A 404 9.53 14.40 -36.65
C ARG A 404 9.42 13.49 -37.87
N GLU A 405 10.52 13.23 -38.57
CA GLU A 405 10.50 12.38 -39.77
C GLU A 405 10.34 10.91 -39.38
N THR A 406 10.99 10.51 -38.28
CA THR A 406 10.97 9.13 -37.80
C THR A 406 10.00 8.89 -36.64
N PHE A 407 9.25 9.91 -36.22
CA PHE A 407 8.35 9.91 -35.06
C PHE A 407 9.02 9.30 -33.81
N LYS A 408 10.27 9.73 -33.57
CA LYS A 408 11.12 9.18 -32.51
C LYS A 408 11.43 10.26 -31.48
N MET A 409 11.01 10.03 -30.24
CA MET A 409 11.37 10.86 -29.09
C MET A 409 12.44 10.15 -28.26
N GLU A 410 13.58 10.81 -28.04
CA GLU A 410 14.66 10.35 -27.17
C GLU A 410 14.75 11.29 -25.97
N MET A 411 14.59 10.74 -24.77
CA MET A 411 14.69 11.45 -23.50
C MET A 411 15.89 10.90 -22.72
N ARG A 412 16.77 11.77 -22.27
CA ARG A 412 17.90 11.41 -21.40
C ARG A 412 17.76 12.10 -20.07
N GLY A 413 18.14 11.41 -19.01
CA GLY A 413 18.07 11.96 -17.67
C GLY A 413 18.55 10.98 -16.61
N LEU A 414 18.34 11.38 -15.36
CA LEU A 414 18.83 10.70 -14.18
C LEU A 414 17.67 10.25 -13.29
N HIS A 415 17.65 8.97 -12.95
CA HIS A 415 16.82 8.43 -11.88
C HIS A 415 17.63 8.44 -10.58
N LYS A 416 17.18 9.18 -9.57
CA LYS A 416 17.92 9.32 -8.30
C LYS A 416 17.98 8.00 -7.54
N GLU A 417 16.85 7.33 -7.40
CA GLU A 417 16.73 6.07 -6.67
C GLU A 417 15.57 5.28 -7.28
N ILE A 418 15.84 4.04 -7.68
CA ILE A 418 14.83 3.08 -8.14
C ILE A 418 14.89 1.88 -7.23
N GLU A 419 13.73 1.43 -6.78
CA GLU A 419 13.59 0.20 -6.02
C GLU A 419 12.64 -0.78 -6.70
N LEU A 420 12.98 -2.05 -6.67
CA LEU A 420 12.12 -3.14 -7.12
C LEU A 420 12.00 -4.14 -5.97
N THR A 421 10.78 -4.40 -5.54
CA THR A 421 10.46 -5.37 -4.49
C THR A 421 9.53 -6.45 -5.01
N GLY A 422 9.60 -7.65 -4.42
CA GLY A 422 8.66 -8.72 -4.76
C GLY A 422 9.11 -10.07 -4.26
N GLY A 423 8.18 -11.04 -4.29
CA GLY A 423 8.54 -12.44 -4.08
C GLY A 423 9.48 -12.91 -5.20
N CYS A 424 10.50 -13.69 -4.88
CA CYS A 424 11.50 -14.15 -5.80
C CYS A 424 11.83 -15.64 -5.59
N ALA A 425 12.08 -16.33 -6.68
CA ALA A 425 12.71 -17.64 -6.72
C ALA A 425 13.95 -17.56 -7.61
N THR A 426 15.12 -17.69 -7.01
CA THR A 426 16.41 -17.62 -7.68
C THR A 426 16.99 -19.02 -7.84
N LYS A 427 17.46 -19.33 -9.05
CA LYS A 427 18.09 -20.61 -9.37
C LYS A 427 19.23 -20.41 -10.35
N GLY A 428 20.41 -20.94 -10.02
CA GLY A 428 21.55 -20.90 -10.91
C GLY A 428 22.88 -20.96 -10.20
N LYS A 429 23.89 -20.35 -10.83
CA LYS A 429 25.27 -20.25 -10.34
C LYS A 429 25.77 -18.83 -10.53
N LEU A 430 26.36 -18.29 -9.47
CA LEU A 430 27.13 -17.06 -9.50
C LEU A 430 28.60 -17.44 -9.35
N PHE A 431 29.39 -17.24 -10.40
CA PHE A 431 30.74 -17.79 -10.53
C PHE A 431 30.76 -19.32 -10.38
N ARG A 432 31.17 -19.81 -9.21
CA ARG A 432 31.18 -21.25 -8.86
C ARG A 432 30.20 -21.59 -7.74
N VAL A 433 29.52 -20.59 -7.18
CA VAL A 433 28.61 -20.77 -6.05
C VAL A 433 27.20 -21.07 -6.58
N PRO A 434 26.61 -22.23 -6.28
CA PRO A 434 25.22 -22.49 -6.61
C PRO A 434 24.30 -21.60 -5.76
N ILE A 435 23.39 -20.89 -6.41
CA ILE A 435 22.36 -20.08 -5.76
C ILE A 435 21.03 -20.76 -6.00
N ASN A 436 20.35 -21.12 -4.91
CA ASN A 436 18.98 -21.59 -4.91
C ASN A 436 18.29 -20.99 -3.69
N SER A 437 17.52 -19.93 -3.90
CA SER A 437 16.88 -19.18 -2.81
C SER A 437 15.47 -18.78 -3.20
N LYS A 438 14.53 -18.87 -2.26
CA LYS A 438 13.14 -18.41 -2.41
C LYS A 438 12.82 -17.47 -1.27
N GLY A 439 12.26 -16.31 -1.56
CA GLY A 439 11.98 -15.31 -0.53
C GLY A 439 11.56 -13.99 -1.15
N THR A 440 11.89 -12.88 -0.52
CA THR A 440 11.65 -11.53 -1.03
C THR A 440 12.94 -10.94 -1.58
N LEU A 441 12.86 -10.29 -2.74
CA LEU A 441 13.95 -9.52 -3.30
C LEU A 441 13.72 -8.03 -2.99
N LEU A 442 14.78 -7.35 -2.56
CA LEU A 442 14.91 -5.89 -2.68
C LEU A 442 16.07 -5.59 -3.63
N PHE A 443 15.77 -4.87 -4.70
CA PHE A 443 16.71 -4.44 -5.70
C PHE A 443 16.72 -2.91 -5.72
N THR A 444 17.89 -2.28 -5.63
CA THR A 444 18.03 -0.81 -5.58
C THR A 444 19.08 -0.33 -6.57
N LEU A 445 18.76 0.71 -7.34
CA LEU A 445 19.70 1.46 -8.17
C LEU A 445 19.73 2.91 -7.70
N LYS A 446 20.92 3.51 -7.58
CA LYS A 446 21.06 4.95 -7.32
C LYS A 446 21.79 5.65 -8.45
N ASN A 447 21.34 6.87 -8.72
CA ASN A 447 21.86 7.76 -9.75
C ASN A 447 22.04 7.03 -11.09
N MET A 448 20.96 6.41 -11.57
CA MET A 448 20.97 5.73 -12.86
C MET A 448 20.74 6.75 -13.97
N GLU A 449 21.74 6.95 -14.82
CA GLU A 449 21.58 7.66 -16.08
C GLU A 449 20.97 6.70 -17.11
N ALA A 450 19.87 7.12 -17.73
CA ALA A 450 19.16 6.31 -18.70
C ALA A 450 18.71 7.11 -19.92
N THR A 451 18.58 6.41 -21.04
CA THR A 451 17.98 6.91 -22.27
C THR A 451 16.68 6.17 -22.54
N HIS A 452 15.58 6.90 -22.55
CA HIS A 452 14.26 6.42 -22.95
C HIS A 452 14.04 6.83 -24.41
N THR A 453 13.65 5.88 -25.24
CA THR A 453 13.33 6.14 -26.65
C THR A 453 11.92 5.66 -26.91
N VAL A 454 11.03 6.61 -27.17
CA VAL A 454 9.64 6.35 -27.55
C VAL A 454 9.54 6.47 -29.05
N ARG A 455 9.11 5.40 -29.71
CA ARG A 455 8.77 5.42 -31.14
C ARG A 455 7.26 5.39 -31.27
N PHE A 456 6.75 6.34 -32.03
CA PHE A 456 5.34 6.35 -32.37
C PHE A 456 5.15 5.79 -33.77
N LYS A 457 4.18 4.89 -33.93
CA LYS A 457 3.80 4.30 -35.20
C LYS A 457 2.40 4.79 -35.55
N PRO A 458 2.24 5.63 -36.58
CA PRO A 458 0.92 6.11 -36.96
C PRO A 458 0.07 4.95 -37.49
N ARG A 459 -1.13 4.82 -36.95
CA ARG A 459 -2.16 3.86 -37.35
C ARG A 459 -3.40 4.64 -37.77
N LYS A 460 -3.74 4.58 -39.06
CA LYS A 460 -4.96 5.22 -39.57
C LYS A 460 -6.17 4.35 -39.23
N GLU A 461 -7.13 4.93 -38.53
CA GLU A 461 -8.46 4.36 -38.38
C GLU A 461 -9.52 5.39 -38.76
N LYS A 462 -10.21 5.13 -39.88
CA LYS A 462 -11.14 6.08 -40.52
C LYS A 462 -10.39 7.38 -40.90
N ASP A 463 -10.92 8.53 -40.50
CA ASP A 463 -10.36 9.86 -40.76
C ASP A 463 -9.36 10.33 -39.67
N LEU A 464 -9.12 9.52 -38.62
CA LEU A 464 -8.23 9.85 -37.52
C LEU A 464 -6.95 9.02 -37.57
N THR A 465 -5.81 9.65 -37.25
CA THR A 465 -4.53 8.96 -37.10
C THR A 465 -4.26 8.74 -35.61
N PHE A 466 -4.22 7.47 -35.18
CA PHE A 466 -3.83 7.07 -33.84
C PHE A 466 -2.35 6.72 -33.80
N MET A 467 -1.77 6.63 -32.60
CA MET A 467 -0.34 6.35 -32.43
C MET A 467 -0.18 5.07 -31.61
N ASP A 468 0.37 4.03 -32.23
CA ASP A 468 0.88 2.90 -31.48
C ASP A 468 2.26 3.26 -30.93
N LEU A 469 2.56 2.81 -29.72
CA LEU A 469 3.74 3.22 -28.98
C LEU A 469 4.67 2.02 -28.74
N ASP A 470 5.96 2.23 -28.92
CA ASP A 470 7.02 1.28 -28.62
C ASP A 470 8.10 2.00 -27.81
N ILE A 471 8.21 1.65 -26.53
CA ILE A 471 9.18 2.25 -25.62
C ILE A 471 10.39 1.34 -25.53
N THR A 472 11.55 1.90 -25.84
CA THR A 472 12.85 1.26 -25.58
C THR A 472 13.56 2.00 -24.47
N PHE A 473 14.24 1.25 -23.62
CA PHE A 473 14.93 1.77 -22.45
C PHE A 473 16.37 1.28 -22.45
N LYS A 474 17.31 2.19 -22.19
CA LYS A 474 18.73 1.88 -22.12
C LYS A 474 19.36 2.44 -20.86
N ILE A 475 20.06 1.59 -20.12
CA ILE A 475 20.86 1.98 -18.96
C ILE A 475 22.23 2.45 -19.48
N ASN A 476 22.56 3.71 -19.23
CA ASN A 476 23.84 4.30 -19.63
C ASN A 476 24.90 4.14 -18.52
N HIS A 477 24.52 4.51 -17.30
CA HIS A 477 25.39 4.51 -16.13
C HIS A 477 24.59 4.29 -14.85
N VAL A 478 25.22 3.71 -13.83
CA VAL A 478 24.65 3.51 -12.49
C VAL A 478 25.78 3.68 -11.47
N ASP A 479 25.58 4.56 -10.49
CA ASP A 479 26.58 4.79 -9.43
C ASP A 479 26.60 3.63 -8.42
N MET A 480 25.41 3.12 -8.07
CA MET A 480 25.25 2.06 -7.09
C MET A 480 24.14 1.10 -7.49
N PHE A 481 24.42 -0.19 -7.36
CA PHE A 481 23.45 -1.26 -7.46
C PHE A 481 23.53 -2.11 -6.20
N LYS A 482 22.37 -2.44 -5.62
CA LYS A 482 22.24 -3.32 -4.47
C LYS A 482 21.17 -4.37 -4.74
N MET A 483 21.45 -5.61 -4.34
CA MET A 483 20.53 -6.73 -4.47
C MET A 483 20.55 -7.54 -3.17
N ASP A 484 19.48 -7.39 -2.40
CA ASP A 484 19.30 -8.10 -1.14
C ASP A 484 18.20 -9.15 -1.31
N LEU A 485 18.58 -10.41 -1.11
CA LEU A 485 17.65 -11.53 -1.03
C LEU A 485 17.34 -11.76 0.44
N TYR A 486 16.08 -11.55 0.81
CA TYR A 486 15.56 -11.95 2.09
C TYR A 486 14.83 -13.27 1.94
N ASN A 487 15.51 -14.34 2.29
CA ASN A 487 14.88 -15.63 2.41
C ASN A 487 14.57 -15.83 3.90
N PRO A 488 13.29 -15.81 4.33
CA PRO A 488 12.90 -16.07 5.72
C PRO A 488 13.32 -17.48 6.15
N HIS A 489 13.66 -18.27 5.15
CA HIS A 489 14.28 -19.55 5.21
C HIS A 489 15.65 -19.52 5.88
N SER A 490 16.47 -18.59 5.35
CA SER A 490 17.93 -18.55 5.40
C SER A 490 18.48 -18.14 6.75
N THR A 491 19.50 -18.85 7.26
CA THR A 491 20.23 -18.39 8.44
C THR A 491 20.81 -17.02 8.15
N ARG A 492 20.73 -16.10 9.12
CA ARG A 492 21.23 -14.72 8.98
C ARG A 492 22.66 -14.64 8.43
N ILE A 493 23.53 -15.59 8.81
CA ILE A 493 24.92 -15.68 8.34
C ILE A 493 24.98 -16.06 6.85
N ALA A 494 24.21 -17.06 6.41
CA ALA A 494 24.16 -17.47 5.01
C ALA A 494 23.52 -16.40 4.13
N GLY A 495 22.43 -15.77 4.60
CA GLY A 495 21.81 -14.62 3.92
C GLY A 495 22.77 -13.44 3.81
N ALA A 496 23.48 -13.08 4.88
CA ALA A 496 24.48 -12.02 4.86
C ALA A 496 25.66 -12.35 3.92
N ALA A 497 26.14 -13.58 3.90
CA ALA A 497 27.21 -14.01 3.00
C ALA A 497 26.77 -13.98 1.53
N LEU A 498 25.52 -14.38 1.23
CA LEU A 498 24.93 -14.31 -0.10
C LEU A 498 24.75 -12.86 -0.56
N ASN A 499 24.15 -12.01 0.27
CA ASN A 499 23.95 -10.59 -0.06
C ASN A 499 25.29 -9.87 -0.18
N LYS A 500 26.30 -10.22 0.65
CA LYS A 500 27.67 -9.74 0.49
C LYS A 500 28.27 -10.18 -0.84
N LEU A 501 28.13 -11.46 -1.22
CA LEU A 501 28.63 -11.96 -2.51
C LEU A 501 27.97 -11.23 -3.69
N LEU A 502 26.66 -10.98 -3.64
CA LEU A 502 25.94 -10.22 -4.65
C LEU A 502 26.44 -8.77 -4.71
N ASN A 503 26.45 -8.08 -3.56
CA ASN A 503 26.76 -6.66 -3.50
C ASN A 503 28.25 -6.35 -3.72
N ASP A 504 29.18 -7.23 -3.34
CA ASP A 504 30.62 -7.09 -3.64
C ASP A 504 30.89 -7.23 -5.15
N ASN A 505 30.03 -7.96 -5.88
CA ASN A 505 30.16 -8.23 -7.32
C ASN A 505 29.10 -7.49 -8.15
N TRP A 506 28.52 -6.42 -7.62
CA TRP A 506 27.37 -5.73 -8.18
C TRP A 506 27.56 -5.31 -9.64
N LYS A 507 28.76 -4.83 -10.03
CA LYS A 507 29.04 -4.39 -11.41
C LYS A 507 28.90 -5.51 -12.44
N ALA A 508 29.41 -6.69 -12.12
CA ALA A 508 29.35 -7.85 -12.99
C ALA A 508 27.91 -8.39 -13.08
N ILE A 509 27.19 -8.38 -11.96
CA ILE A 509 25.79 -8.79 -11.89
C ILE A 509 24.91 -7.83 -12.69
N LEU A 510 25.03 -6.52 -12.44
CA LEU A 510 24.29 -5.51 -13.18
C LEU A 510 24.50 -5.68 -14.68
N ALA A 511 25.76 -5.75 -15.14
CA ALA A 511 26.06 -5.94 -16.56
C ALA A 511 25.45 -7.23 -17.16
N ALA A 512 25.37 -8.31 -16.37
CA ALA A 512 24.79 -9.57 -16.81
C ALA A 512 23.25 -9.52 -16.88
N PHE A 513 22.61 -8.74 -16.00
CA PHE A 513 21.16 -8.60 -15.92
C PHE A 513 20.60 -7.44 -16.78
N THR A 514 21.41 -6.43 -17.12
CA THR A 514 20.99 -5.24 -17.89
C THR A 514 20.13 -5.60 -19.11
N PRO A 515 20.49 -6.55 -20.00
CA PRO A 515 19.66 -6.85 -21.17
C PRO A 515 18.25 -7.34 -20.81
N SER A 516 18.13 -8.15 -19.74
CA SER A 516 16.84 -8.65 -19.28
C SER A 516 16.02 -7.55 -18.60
N MET A 517 16.68 -6.65 -17.86
CA MET A 517 16.02 -5.50 -17.24
C MET A 517 15.49 -4.52 -18.29
N GLU A 518 16.30 -4.19 -19.28
CA GLU A 518 15.90 -3.31 -20.39
C GLU A 518 14.70 -3.87 -21.16
N GLY A 519 14.70 -5.18 -21.44
CA GLY A 519 13.58 -5.86 -22.10
C GLY A 519 12.29 -5.86 -21.27
N VAL A 520 12.38 -6.11 -19.95
CA VAL A 520 11.21 -6.07 -19.05
C VAL A 520 10.64 -4.66 -18.96
N VAL A 521 11.48 -3.63 -18.81
CA VAL A 521 11.03 -2.23 -18.79
C VAL A 521 10.37 -1.87 -20.11
N GLN A 522 10.98 -2.20 -21.26
CA GLN A 522 10.39 -1.99 -22.58
C GLN A 522 8.98 -2.59 -22.67
N GLN A 523 8.83 -3.87 -22.31
CA GLN A 523 7.54 -4.55 -22.39
C GLN A 523 6.51 -3.90 -21.45
N ARG A 524 6.85 -3.74 -20.17
CA ARG A 524 5.91 -3.26 -19.14
C ARG A 524 5.51 -1.81 -19.34
N PHE A 525 6.45 -0.94 -19.70
CA PHE A 525 6.13 0.46 -19.95
C PHE A 525 5.32 0.58 -21.24
N THR A 526 5.66 -0.16 -22.30
CA THR A 526 4.84 -0.16 -23.52
C THR A 526 3.41 -0.63 -23.22
N GLU A 527 3.22 -1.72 -22.47
CA GLU A 527 1.91 -2.20 -22.05
C GLU A 527 1.14 -1.17 -21.20
N ALA A 528 1.80 -0.51 -20.27
CA ALA A 528 1.18 0.45 -19.35
C ALA A 528 0.80 1.78 -20.03
N PHE A 529 1.64 2.28 -20.95
CA PHE A 529 1.39 3.54 -21.64
C PHE A 529 0.57 3.38 -22.92
N SER A 530 0.55 2.20 -23.56
CA SER A 530 -0.23 1.95 -24.79
C SER A 530 -1.71 2.37 -24.72
N PRO A 531 -2.47 2.10 -23.63
CA PRO A 531 -3.86 2.52 -23.52
C PRO A 531 -4.06 4.04 -23.65
N LEU A 532 -3.11 4.84 -23.17
CA LEU A 532 -3.18 6.30 -23.24
C LEU A 532 -3.16 6.79 -24.70
N PHE A 533 -2.29 6.21 -25.54
CA PHE A 533 -2.11 6.63 -26.93
C PHE A 533 -3.06 5.93 -27.93
N LYS A 534 -3.74 4.85 -27.50
CA LYS A 534 -4.78 4.19 -28.30
C LYS A 534 -6.06 5.01 -28.45
N HIS A 535 -6.35 5.90 -27.50
CA HIS A 535 -7.60 6.66 -27.45
C HIS A 535 -7.44 8.15 -27.76
N LEU A 536 -6.19 8.60 -27.95
CA LEU A 536 -5.85 9.98 -28.29
C LEU A 536 -5.38 10.06 -29.76
N PRO A 537 -6.01 10.89 -30.61
CA PRO A 537 -5.54 11.19 -31.95
C PRO A 537 -4.15 11.87 -31.93
N TYR A 538 -3.36 11.65 -32.98
CA TYR A 538 -2.05 12.27 -33.21
C TYR A 538 -2.05 13.78 -32.96
N GLU A 539 -3.10 14.45 -33.42
CA GLU A 539 -3.29 15.90 -33.37
C GLU A 539 -3.56 16.43 -31.96
N GLU A 540 -3.98 15.57 -31.02
CA GLU A 540 -4.20 15.93 -29.61
C GLU A 540 -2.96 15.67 -28.73
N ILE A 541 -2.03 14.81 -29.16
CA ILE A 541 -0.85 14.39 -28.39
C ILE A 541 0.33 15.34 -28.59
N LEU A 542 0.49 15.88 -29.79
CA LEU A 542 1.54 16.83 -30.14
C LEU A 542 0.88 18.13 -30.56
N PRO A 543 1.31 19.29 -30.01
CA PRO A 543 0.66 20.56 -30.32
C PRO A 543 0.65 20.80 -31.84
N PRO A 544 -0.48 21.27 -32.40
CA PRO A 544 -0.49 21.76 -33.76
C PRO A 544 0.44 22.98 -33.86
N TYR A 545 0.98 23.16 -35.06
CA TYR A 545 1.96 24.18 -35.44
C TYR A 545 1.73 25.56 -34.83
#